data_AF-A0A9C9SC78-F1
#
_entry.id   AF-A0A9C9SC78-F1
#
_cell.length_a   1.000
_cell.length_b   1.000
_cell.length_c   1.000
_cell.angle_alpha   90.00
_cell.angle_beta   90.00
_cell.angle_gamma   90.00
#
_symmetry.space_group_name_H-M   'P 1'
#
loop_
_entity.id
_entity.type
_entity.pdbx_description
1 polymer ?
#
loop_
_entity_poly.entity_id
_entity_poly.type
_entity_poly.pdbx_seq_one_letter_code
_entity_poly.pdbx_strand_id
1 'polypeptide(L)' 'MSVAHPVIAVTGSSGAGTTTVKNAFEHIFRREGIKPLVIEGDSFHK' A
#
# COMPACT_ATOMS: atom_id res chain seq x y z
N MET A 1 6.50 -13.69 -7.92
CA MET A 1 5.37 -12.75 -7.83
C MET A 1 4.23 -13.30 -8.66
N SER A 2 3.02 -13.40 -8.11
CA SER A 2 1.87 -13.85 -8.88
C SER A 2 1.47 -12.76 -9.87
N VAL A 3 1.38 -13.10 -11.16
CA VAL A 3 0.83 -12.19 -12.18
C VAL A 3 -0.67 -12.01 -11.98
N ALA A 4 -1.36 -13.06 -11.51
CA ALA A 4 -2.79 -13.03 -11.26
C ALA A 4 -3.16 -12.17 -10.04
N HIS A 5 -2.28 -12.09 -9.04
CA HIS A 5 -2.54 -11.39 -7.77
C HIS A 5 -1.26 -10.65 -7.29
N PRO A 6 -0.94 -9.49 -7.90
CA PRO A 6 0.24 -8.73 -7.52
C PRO A 6 0.10 -8.16 -6.11
N VAL A 7 1.20 -8.15 -5.35
CA VAL A 7 1.27 -7.59 -3.99
C VAL A 7 2.32 -6.48 -3.98
N ILE A 8 2.01 -5.34 -3.37
CA ILE A 8 2.95 -4.24 -3.16
C ILE A 8 3.19 -4.11 -1.66
N ALA A 9 4.45 -4.25 -1.24
CA ALA A 9 4.85 -4.06 0.14
C ALA A 9 5.56 -2.71 0.28
N VAL A 10 4.99 -1.82 1.09
CA VAL A 10 5.60 -0.54 1.47
C VAL A 10 6.21 -0.71 2.86
N THR A 11 7.52 -0.48 2.97
CA THR A 11 8.27 -0.60 4.23
C THR A 11 9.09 0.66 4.48
N GLY A 12 9.39 0.93 5.75
CA GLY A 12 10.18 2.07 6.17
C GLY A 12 10.31 2.11 7.69
N SER A 13 11.27 2.88 8.19
CA SER A 13 11.37 3.18 9.62
C SER A 13 10.17 4.00 10.10
N SER A 14 9.95 4.07 11.41
CA SER A 14 8.97 5.00 11.98
C SER A 14 9.24 6.43 11.49
N GLY A 15 8.19 7.12 11.04
CA GLY A 15 8.29 8.46 10.45
C GLY A 15 8.77 8.52 8.99
N ALA A 16 9.04 7.40 8.32
CA ALA A 16 9.51 7.38 6.92
C ALA A 16 8.44 7.79 5.88
N GLY A 17 7.22 8.14 6.31
CA GLY A 17 6.16 8.60 5.41
C GLY A 17 5.39 7.49 4.70
N THR A 18 5.29 6.29 5.28
CA THR A 18 4.51 5.16 4.72
C THR A 18 3.04 5.53 4.46
N THR A 19 2.43 6.37 5.31
CA THR A 19 1.09 6.94 5.10
C THR A 19 1.03 7.79 3.83
N THR A 20 2.03 8.63 3.58
CA THR A 20 2.09 9.47 2.37
C THR A 20 2.20 8.60 1.12
N VAL A 21 2.99 7.52 1.18
CA VAL A 21 3.11 6.55 0.09
C VAL A 21 1.78 5.85 -0.19
N LYS A 22 1.06 5.42 0.86
CA LYS A 22 -0.29 4.85 0.73
C LYS A 22 -1.23 5.81 -0.03
N ASN A 23 -1.28 7.09 0.37
CA ASN A 23 -2.13 8.08 -0.28
C ASN A 23 -1.76 8.29 -1.76
N ALA A 24 -0.47 8.28 -2.10
CA ALA A 24 -0.02 8.37 -3.49
C ALA A 24 -0.52 7.18 -4.32
N PHE A 25 -0.45 5.95 -3.77
CA PHE A 25 -1.00 4.76 -4.42
C PHE A 25 -2.52 4.83 -4.57
N GLU A 26 -3.26 5.32 -3.58
CA GLU A 26 -4.71 5.52 -3.70
C GLU A 26 -5.07 6.45 -4.88
N HIS A 27 -4.32 7.54 -5.06
CA HIS A 27 -4.53 8.44 -6.20
C HIS A 27 -4.22 7.77 -7.55
N ILE A 28 -3.14 6.97 -7.61
CA ILE A 28 -2.77 6.21 -8.81
C ILE A 28 -3.87 5.20 -9.13
N PHE A 29 -4.27 4.37 -8.17
CA PHE A 29 -5.30 3.35 -8.39
C PHE A 29 -6.64 3.95 -8.76
N ARG A 30 -7.02 5.09 -8.16
CA ARG A 30 -8.22 5.84 -8.56
C ARG A 30 -8.15 6.29 -10.02
N ARG A 31 -6.99 6.79 -10.47
CA ARG A 31 -6.80 7.23 -11.87
C ARG A 31 -6.84 6.06 -12.85
N GLU A 32 -6.26 4.93 -12.46
CA GLU A 32 -6.18 3.73 -13.30
C GLU A 32 -7.43 2.83 -13.20
N GLY A 33 -8.43 3.19 -12.38
CA GLY A 33 -9.64 2.38 -12.17
C GLY A 33 -9.38 1.04 -11.47
N ILE A 34 -8.26 0.92 -10.75
CA ILE A 34 -7.85 -0.30 -10.04
C ILE A 34 -8.48 -0.30 -8.65
N LYS A 35 -9.06 -1.43 -8.24
CA LYS A 35 -9.60 -1.63 -6.89
C LYS A 35 -8.62 -2.46 -6.03
N PRO A 36 -7.74 -1.83 -5.24
CA PRO A 36 -6.81 -2.55 -4.39
C PRO A 36 -7.49 -3.05 -3.10
N LEU A 37 -6.89 -4.08 -2.48
CA LEU A 37 -7.03 -4.35 -1.06
C LEU A 37 -5.86 -3.69 -0.34
N VAL A 38 -6.15 -2.89 0.70
CA VAL A 38 -5.12 -2.20 1.49
C VAL A 38 -5.10 -2.76 2.90
N ILE A 39 -3.90 -3.08 3.39
CA ILE A 39 -3.66 -3.60 4.73
C ILE A 39 -2.65 -2.69 5.41
N GLU A 40 -2.97 -2.18 6.59
CA GLU A 40 -2.05 -1.38 7.39
C GLU A 40 -1.26 -2.26 8.34
N GLY A 41 0.07 -2.20 8.24
CA GLY A 41 0.99 -2.98 9.08
C GLY A 41 0.84 -2.68 10.58
N ASP A 42 0.33 -1.49 10.93
CA ASP A 42 0.10 -1.10 12.32
C ASP A 42 -0.89 -2.04 13.04
N SER A 43 -1.76 -2.72 12.28
CA SER A 43 -2.72 -3.70 12.81
C SER A 43 -2.08 -5.03 13.24
N PHE A 44 -0.76 -5.21 13.04
CA PHE A 44 -0.03 -6.44 13.36
C PHE A 44 1.06 -6.23 14.43
N HIS A 45 1.07 -5.11 15.13
CA HIS A 45 1.90 -4.94 16.33
C HIS A 45 1.48 -5.94 17.42
N LYS A 46 2.46 -6.45 18.17
CA LYS A 46 2.28 -7.43 19.23
C LYS A 46 2.54 -6.80 20.60
#